data_AF-A0A359EXQ4-F1
#
_entry.id   AF-A0A359EXQ4-F1
#
_cell.length_a   1.000
_cell.length_b   1.000
_cell.length_c   1.000
_cell.angle_alpha   90.00
_cell.angle_beta   90.00
_cell.angle_gamma   90.00
#
_symmetry.space_group_name_H-M   'P 1'
#
loop_
_entity.id
_entity.type
_entity.pdbx_description
1 polymer ?
#
loop_
_entity_poly.entity_id
_entity_poly.type
_entity_poly.pdbx_seq_one_letter_code
_entity_poly.pdbx_strand_id
1 'polypeptide(L)'
;NKIRGTFSSVAVKAPGFGERRKAMLADMAILTGGQVISEEVGLKLDNTTLELLGRARKVVITKDETTIVEGAGSEDDVKGRISQIKREVEETDSDWDREKLQERLAKLSGGVAVVKVGAATEVELKEKKHRIEDALSATRAAIEEGVVAGGGTALIRARATVLAAAEALEGDEATGARAVWRALEAPARCIAENAGLEGAVAVRQTESEKGNVGLNAATGEFEDLVKAGVIDPAKVTRAALQNAASIAGLLLTTECLVADKPEEAGAGGGMPDMGGMGGMGGMM
;
A
#
# COMPACT_ATOMS: atom_id res chain seq x y z
N ASN A 1 10.02 -43.40 -9.86
CA ASN A 1 8.98 -43.92 -8.95
C ASN A 1 7.57 -43.53 -9.37
N LYS A 2 7.23 -42.23 -9.43
CA LYS A 2 5.88 -41.79 -9.86
C LYS A 2 5.43 -42.34 -11.22
N ILE A 3 6.24 -42.19 -12.27
CA ILE A 3 5.91 -42.67 -13.64
C ILE A 3 5.73 -44.19 -13.69
N ARG A 4 6.41 -44.92 -12.78
CA ARG A 4 6.34 -46.39 -12.68
C ARG A 4 5.23 -46.88 -11.73
N GLY A 5 4.42 -45.97 -11.16
CA GLY A 5 3.31 -46.31 -10.26
C GLY A 5 3.70 -46.77 -8.85
N THR A 6 5.00 -46.80 -8.50
CA THR A 6 5.48 -47.35 -7.22
C THR A 6 5.16 -46.44 -6.03
N PHE A 7 5.26 -45.12 -6.22
CA PHE A 7 5.03 -44.12 -5.17
C PHE A 7 4.65 -42.79 -5.79
N SER A 8 3.58 -42.18 -5.30
CA SER A 8 3.13 -40.86 -5.71
C SER A 8 4.00 -39.78 -5.05
N SER A 9 4.88 -39.17 -5.84
CA SER A 9 5.73 -38.07 -5.39
C SER A 9 5.52 -36.80 -6.23
N VAL A 10 5.98 -35.67 -5.69
CA VAL A 10 6.05 -34.40 -6.39
C VAL A 10 7.24 -33.62 -5.85
N ALA A 11 7.92 -32.88 -6.71
CA ALA A 11 9.02 -32.01 -6.32
C ALA A 11 8.59 -30.56 -6.56
N VAL A 12 8.71 -29.73 -5.52
CA VAL A 12 8.41 -28.31 -5.57
C VAL A 12 9.65 -27.56 -5.07
N LYS A 13 10.00 -26.46 -5.73
CA LYS A 13 11.14 -25.63 -5.31
C LYS A 13 10.82 -24.98 -3.96
N ALA A 14 11.85 -24.82 -3.12
CA ALA A 14 11.69 -24.10 -1.86
C ALA A 14 11.26 -22.64 -2.11
N PRO A 15 10.35 -22.08 -1.30
CA PRO A 15 9.93 -20.69 -1.45
C PRO A 15 11.03 -19.73 -0.99
N GLY A 16 11.16 -18.59 -1.69
CA GLY A 16 12.10 -17.54 -1.33
C GLY A 16 13.59 -17.86 -1.55
N PHE A 17 14.44 -16.96 -1.08
CA PHE A 17 15.89 -16.99 -1.26
C PHE A 17 16.61 -16.63 0.05
N GLY A 18 17.87 -17.07 0.18
CA GLY A 18 18.71 -16.77 1.35
C GLY A 18 18.07 -17.18 2.68
N GLU A 19 18.20 -16.32 3.69
CA GLU A 19 17.69 -16.56 5.03
C GLU A 19 16.16 -16.68 5.07
N ARG A 20 15.47 -15.95 4.20
CA ARG A 20 14.01 -16.02 4.07
C ARG A 20 13.54 -17.42 3.68
N ARG A 21 14.29 -18.12 2.83
CA ARG A 21 13.99 -19.51 2.47
C ARG A 21 14.00 -20.41 3.70
N LYS A 22 15.02 -20.29 4.55
CA LYS A 22 15.14 -21.08 5.78
C LYS A 22 13.97 -20.79 6.72
N ALA A 23 13.66 -19.51 6.92
CA ALA A 23 12.56 -19.08 7.77
C ALA A 23 11.20 -19.60 7.27
N MET A 24 10.93 -19.53 5.95
CA MET A 24 9.69 -20.04 5.36
C MET A 24 9.58 -21.57 5.39
N LEU A 25 10.69 -22.29 5.22
CA LEU A 25 10.71 -23.74 5.39
C LEU A 25 10.42 -24.14 6.84
N ALA A 26 10.93 -23.39 7.82
CA ALA A 26 10.59 -23.59 9.23
C ALA A 26 9.11 -23.32 9.49
N ASP A 27 8.54 -22.26 8.90
CA ASP A 27 7.10 -21.97 9.00
C ASP A 27 6.24 -23.13 8.45
N MET A 28 6.62 -23.68 7.29
CA MET A 28 5.95 -24.86 6.71
C MET A 28 6.11 -26.10 7.57
N ALA A 29 7.28 -26.31 8.16
CA ALA A 29 7.57 -27.44 9.04
C ALA A 29 6.66 -27.39 10.28
N ILE A 30 6.57 -26.23 10.93
CA ILE A 30 5.67 -25.98 12.07
C ILE A 30 4.21 -26.20 11.68
N LEU A 31 3.77 -25.65 10.54
CA LEU A 31 2.39 -25.81 10.05
C LEU A 31 2.01 -27.28 9.80
N THR A 32 2.96 -28.09 9.32
CA THR A 32 2.72 -29.49 8.93
C THR A 32 3.14 -30.50 10.01
N GLY A 33 3.75 -30.05 11.11
CA GLY A 33 4.30 -30.91 12.17
C GLY A 33 5.55 -31.68 11.76
N GLY A 34 6.27 -31.21 10.72
CA GLY A 34 7.53 -31.81 10.28
C GLY A 34 8.76 -31.06 10.80
N GLN A 35 9.95 -31.53 10.43
CA GLN A 35 11.22 -30.85 10.73
C GLN A 35 11.98 -30.52 9.45
N VAL A 36 12.58 -29.34 9.39
CA VAL A 36 13.44 -28.94 8.26
C VAL A 36 14.73 -29.75 8.30
N ILE A 37 14.97 -30.54 7.25
CA ILE A 37 16.23 -31.29 7.10
C ILE A 37 17.30 -30.33 6.57
N SER A 38 18.25 -29.97 7.44
CA SER A 38 19.36 -29.07 7.14
C SER A 38 20.64 -29.59 7.78
N GLU A 39 21.75 -29.48 7.05
CA GLU A 39 23.09 -29.85 7.55
C GLU A 39 23.51 -28.98 8.75
N GLU A 40 23.01 -27.75 8.83
CA GLU A 40 23.29 -26.82 9.95
C GLU A 40 22.72 -27.33 11.28
N VAL A 41 21.67 -28.16 11.23
CA VAL A 41 21.04 -28.78 12.40
C VAL A 41 21.54 -30.22 12.60
N GLY A 42 22.56 -30.63 11.82
CA GLY A 42 23.16 -31.97 11.88
C GLY A 42 22.31 -33.08 11.27
N LEU A 43 21.22 -32.74 10.57
CA LEU A 43 20.35 -33.71 9.92
C LEU A 43 20.81 -33.97 8.49
N LYS A 44 21.03 -35.25 8.17
CA LYS A 44 21.34 -35.71 6.81
C LYS A 44 20.16 -36.45 6.22
N LEU A 45 19.97 -36.31 4.91
CA LEU A 45 18.88 -36.97 4.18
C LEU A 45 18.86 -38.48 4.41
N ASP A 46 20.03 -39.11 4.49
CA ASP A 46 20.21 -40.55 4.64
C ASP A 46 19.64 -41.12 5.96
N ASN A 47 19.56 -40.29 7.01
CA ASN A 47 19.10 -40.70 8.34
C ASN A 47 17.67 -40.23 8.66
N THR A 48 16.92 -39.78 7.64
CA THR A 48 15.58 -39.21 7.85
C THR A 48 14.55 -40.29 8.14
N THR A 49 13.76 -40.12 9.20
CA THR A 49 12.65 -41.03 9.57
C THR A 49 11.29 -40.45 9.18
N LEU A 50 10.26 -41.30 9.19
CA LEU A 50 8.87 -40.87 8.90
C LEU A 50 8.29 -39.88 9.91
N GLU A 51 8.87 -39.82 11.11
CA GLU A 51 8.47 -38.89 12.19
C GLU A 51 8.90 -37.46 11.90
N LEU A 52 9.95 -37.27 11.10
CA LEU A 52 10.45 -35.95 10.71
C LEU A 52 9.66 -35.33 9.54
N LEU A 53 8.79 -36.12 8.89
CA LEU A 53 8.02 -35.67 7.73
C LEU A 53 6.74 -34.94 8.15
N GLY A 54 6.50 -33.78 7.55
CA GLY A 54 5.26 -33.04 7.71
C GLY A 54 4.05 -33.76 7.10
N ARG A 55 2.89 -33.61 7.73
CA ARG A 55 1.61 -34.15 7.25
C ARG A 55 0.61 -33.01 6.99
N ALA A 56 -0.23 -33.19 5.98
CA ALA A 56 -1.31 -32.28 5.64
C ALA A 56 -2.48 -33.07 5.03
N ARG A 57 -3.70 -32.55 5.19
CA ARG A 57 -4.91 -33.21 4.65
C ARG A 57 -4.92 -33.22 3.13
N LYS A 58 -4.56 -32.10 2.50
CA LYS A 58 -4.56 -31.96 1.04
C LYS A 58 -3.46 -31.03 0.57
N VAL A 59 -2.76 -31.43 -0.48
CA VAL A 59 -1.76 -30.60 -1.17
C VAL A 59 -2.17 -30.46 -2.63
N VAL A 60 -2.35 -29.22 -3.08
CA VAL A 60 -2.72 -28.88 -4.46
C VAL A 60 -1.55 -28.18 -5.11
N ILE A 61 -1.10 -28.69 -6.26
CA ILE A 61 0.07 -28.18 -6.97
C ILE A 61 -0.33 -27.90 -8.41
N THR A 62 -0.05 -26.67 -8.85
CA THR A 62 -0.19 -26.24 -10.24
C THR A 62 1.19 -25.97 -10.83
N LYS A 63 1.25 -25.42 -12.05
CA LYS A 63 2.52 -25.05 -12.69
C LYS A 63 3.28 -23.99 -11.88
N ASP A 64 2.55 -23.06 -11.28
CA ASP A 64 3.11 -21.84 -10.71
C ASP A 64 2.86 -21.72 -9.18
N GLU A 65 1.92 -22.49 -8.62
CA GLU A 65 1.50 -22.38 -7.22
C GLU A 65 1.44 -23.73 -6.51
N THR A 66 1.68 -23.72 -5.19
CA THR A 66 1.51 -24.88 -4.30
C THR A 66 0.75 -24.46 -3.05
N THR A 67 -0.34 -25.16 -2.76
CA THR A 67 -1.22 -24.89 -1.62
C THR A 67 -1.25 -26.11 -0.71
N ILE A 68 -0.93 -25.90 0.56
CA ILE A 68 -1.02 -26.90 1.62
C ILE A 68 -2.27 -26.57 2.45
N VAL A 69 -3.22 -27.50 2.51
CA VAL A 69 -4.49 -27.34 3.21
C VAL A 69 -4.52 -28.22 4.44
N GLU A 70 -4.81 -27.62 5.59
CA GLU A 70 -4.90 -28.27 6.91
C GLU A 70 -3.65 -29.12 7.21
N GLY A 71 -2.55 -28.43 7.56
CA GLY A 71 -1.36 -29.08 8.09
C GLY A 71 -1.62 -29.70 9.47
N ALA A 72 -0.92 -30.80 9.79
CA ALA A 72 -1.10 -31.55 11.03
C ALA A 72 -0.19 -31.05 12.18
N GLY A 73 0.32 -29.81 12.09
CA GLY A 73 1.10 -29.21 13.15
C GLY A 73 0.27 -28.91 14.40
N SER A 74 0.94 -28.81 15.56
CA SER A 74 0.29 -28.41 16.80
C SER A 74 -0.19 -26.96 16.71
N GLU A 75 -1.41 -26.69 17.15
CA GLU A 75 -1.93 -25.32 17.24
C GLU A 75 -1.05 -24.42 18.12
N ASP A 76 -0.46 -24.98 19.17
CA ASP A 76 0.38 -24.24 20.11
C ASP A 76 1.69 -23.82 19.46
N ASP A 77 2.30 -24.68 18.64
CA ASP A 77 3.52 -24.36 17.90
C ASP A 77 3.24 -23.30 16.83
N VAL A 78 2.10 -23.39 16.14
CA VAL A 78 1.65 -22.38 15.17
C VAL A 78 1.40 -21.04 15.85
N LYS A 79 0.69 -21.02 16.99
CA LYS A 79 0.45 -19.80 17.78
C LYS A 79 1.75 -19.20 18.31
N GLY A 80 2.68 -20.03 18.78
CA GLY A 80 4.02 -19.62 19.21
C GLY A 80 4.79 -18.95 18.07
N ARG A 81 4.75 -19.56 16.88
CA ARG A 81 5.41 -19.01 15.69
C ARG A 81 4.77 -17.70 15.21
N ILE A 82 3.45 -17.61 15.22
CA ILE A 82 2.70 -16.38 14.92
C ILE A 82 3.12 -15.26 15.88
N SER A 83 3.25 -15.57 17.17
CA SER A 83 3.61 -14.60 18.20
C SER A 83 5.05 -14.10 18.05
N GLN A 84 5.98 -15.00 17.69
CA GLN A 84 7.35 -14.62 17.36
C GLN A 84 7.40 -13.64 16.17
N ILE A 85 6.71 -13.96 15.07
CA ILE A 85 6.72 -13.11 13.87
C ILE A 85 6.06 -11.76 14.16
N LYS A 86 5.00 -11.70 15.00
CA LYS A 86 4.40 -10.42 15.42
C LYS A 86 5.41 -9.53 16.15
N ARG A 87 6.22 -10.09 17.05
CA ARG A 87 7.27 -9.33 17.73
C ARG A 87 8.34 -8.84 16.74
N GLU A 88 8.77 -9.68 15.80
CA GLU A 88 9.72 -9.30 14.74
C GLU A 88 9.17 -8.16 13.84
N VAL A 89 7.84 -8.14 13.60
CA VAL A 89 7.16 -7.07 12.85
C VAL A 89 7.15 -5.74 13.61
N GLU A 90 7.05 -5.78 14.94
CA GLU A 90 7.06 -4.58 15.79
C GLU A 90 8.49 -4.03 15.98
N GLU A 91 9.49 -4.91 16.01
CA GLU A 91 10.91 -4.54 16.18
C GLU A 91 11.56 -4.06 14.86
N THR A 92 10.93 -4.24 13.70
CA THR A 92 11.52 -3.86 12.42
C THR A 92 11.20 -2.42 12.01
N ASP A 93 12.26 -1.68 11.67
CA ASP A 93 12.19 -0.31 11.13
C ASP A 93 12.08 -0.29 9.59
N SER A 94 12.23 -1.44 8.93
CA SER A 94 12.22 -1.57 7.46
C SER A 94 10.83 -1.92 6.96
N ASP A 95 10.23 -1.04 6.14
CA ASP A 95 8.90 -1.27 5.56
C ASP A 95 8.88 -2.52 4.66
N TRP A 96 9.98 -2.80 3.96
CA TRP A 96 10.10 -4.00 3.13
C TRP A 96 10.09 -5.27 3.98
N ASP A 97 10.85 -5.31 5.07
CA ASP A 97 10.88 -6.45 5.99
C ASP A 97 9.54 -6.64 6.69
N ARG A 98 8.93 -5.53 7.13
CA ARG A 98 7.58 -5.52 7.72
C ARG A 98 6.57 -6.16 6.80
N GLU A 99 6.54 -5.76 5.52
CA GLU A 99 5.65 -6.35 4.51
C GLU A 99 5.92 -7.85 4.35
N LYS A 100 7.19 -8.27 4.30
CA LYS A 100 7.55 -9.68 4.09
C LYS A 100 7.27 -10.56 5.30
N LEU A 101 7.40 -10.04 6.51
CA LEU A 101 7.02 -10.70 7.75
C LEU A 101 5.50 -10.81 7.88
N GLN A 102 4.76 -9.75 7.53
CA GLN A 102 3.29 -9.77 7.45
C GLN A 102 2.78 -10.83 6.45
N GLU A 103 3.45 -10.98 5.30
CA GLU A 103 3.10 -12.03 4.32
C GLU A 103 3.23 -13.43 4.92
N ARG A 104 4.29 -13.68 5.70
CA ARG A 104 4.51 -14.97 6.40
C ARG A 104 3.47 -15.17 7.50
N LEU A 105 3.22 -14.15 8.31
CA LEU A 105 2.21 -14.15 9.38
C LEU A 105 0.82 -14.48 8.83
N ALA A 106 0.44 -13.87 7.71
CA ALA A 106 -0.85 -14.09 7.06
C ALA A 106 -1.00 -15.54 6.54
N LYS A 107 0.07 -16.10 5.96
CA LYS A 107 0.09 -17.51 5.50
C LYS A 107 -0.07 -18.49 6.66
N LEU A 108 0.55 -18.22 7.82
CA LEU A 108 0.41 -19.07 9.01
C LEU A 108 -0.96 -18.92 9.69
N SER A 109 -1.54 -17.72 9.67
CA SER A 109 -2.84 -17.44 10.29
C SER A 109 -4.02 -17.85 9.40
N GLY A 110 -3.78 -18.41 8.20
CA GLY A 110 -4.82 -18.78 7.23
C GLY A 110 -5.57 -17.58 6.62
N GLY A 111 -5.08 -16.36 6.82
CA GLY A 111 -5.77 -15.11 6.49
C GLY A 111 -5.34 -14.47 5.17
N VAL A 112 -5.15 -15.27 4.10
CA VAL A 112 -4.77 -14.74 2.79
C VAL A 112 -5.99 -14.68 1.87
N ALA A 113 -6.49 -13.47 1.62
CA ALA A 113 -7.47 -13.20 0.58
C ALA A 113 -6.76 -12.69 -0.68
N VAL A 114 -7.10 -13.24 -1.85
CA VAL A 114 -6.57 -12.78 -3.15
C VAL A 114 -7.71 -12.17 -3.95
N VAL A 115 -7.58 -10.89 -4.31
CA VAL A 115 -8.52 -10.19 -5.19
C VAL A 115 -8.00 -10.27 -6.63
N LYS A 116 -8.67 -11.03 -7.48
CA LYS A 116 -8.34 -11.14 -8.91
C LYS A 116 -9.13 -10.08 -9.69
N VAL A 117 -8.41 -9.09 -10.22
CA VAL A 117 -8.99 -8.00 -11.02
C VAL A 117 -8.98 -8.41 -12.50
N GLY A 118 -10.13 -8.28 -13.16
CA GLY A 118 -10.28 -8.55 -14.59
C GLY A 118 -10.79 -7.33 -15.34
N ALA A 119 -10.36 -7.17 -16.58
CA ALA A 119 -10.79 -6.09 -17.48
C ALA A 119 -10.69 -6.54 -18.95
N ALA A 120 -11.36 -5.82 -19.85
CA ALA A 120 -11.38 -6.17 -21.28
C ALA A 120 -10.11 -5.70 -22.01
N THR A 121 -9.44 -4.69 -21.50
CA THR A 121 -8.19 -4.13 -22.06
C THR A 121 -7.13 -3.97 -20.98
N GLU A 122 -5.86 -3.92 -21.38
CA GLU A 122 -4.74 -3.76 -20.44
C GLU A 122 -4.78 -2.41 -19.71
N VAL A 123 -5.19 -1.34 -20.40
CA VAL A 123 -5.30 0.00 -19.81
C VAL A 123 -6.35 0.02 -18.71
N GLU A 124 -7.53 -0.56 -18.98
CA GLU A 124 -8.60 -0.71 -17.99
C GLU A 124 -8.19 -1.63 -16.85
N LEU A 125 -7.44 -2.70 -17.12
CA LEU A 125 -6.94 -3.60 -16.09
C LEU A 125 -6.04 -2.87 -15.09
N LYS A 126 -5.11 -2.05 -15.60
CA LYS A 126 -4.19 -1.27 -14.76
C LYS A 126 -4.95 -0.26 -13.91
N GLU A 127 -5.88 0.48 -14.50
CA GLU A 127 -6.71 1.45 -13.78
C GLU A 127 -7.54 0.78 -12.68
N LYS A 128 -8.30 -0.27 -13.02
CA LYS A 128 -9.13 -1.01 -12.04
C LYS A 128 -8.30 -1.62 -10.93
N LYS A 129 -7.12 -2.14 -11.26
CA LYS A 129 -6.19 -2.69 -10.29
C LYS A 129 -5.73 -1.62 -9.31
N HIS A 130 -5.25 -0.47 -9.79
CA HIS A 130 -4.82 0.63 -8.93
C HIS A 130 -5.98 1.13 -8.06
N ARG A 131 -7.18 1.27 -8.60
CA ARG A 131 -8.37 1.67 -7.83
C ARG A 131 -8.67 0.72 -6.67
N ILE A 132 -8.46 -0.58 -6.86
CA ILE A 132 -8.65 -1.59 -5.80
C ILE A 132 -7.50 -1.53 -4.77
N GLU A 133 -6.27 -1.26 -5.19
CA GLU A 133 -5.14 -1.05 -4.29
C GLU A 133 -5.33 0.20 -3.41
N ASP A 134 -5.86 1.28 -3.99
CA ASP A 134 -6.23 2.49 -3.25
C ASP A 134 -7.35 2.21 -2.25
N ALA A 135 -8.40 1.50 -2.65
CA ALA A 135 -9.51 1.14 -1.77
C ALA A 135 -9.05 0.26 -0.59
N LEU A 136 -8.13 -0.68 -0.82
CA LEU A 136 -7.55 -1.51 0.24
C LEU A 136 -6.76 -0.64 1.23
N SER A 137 -5.96 0.29 0.72
CA SER A 137 -5.14 1.20 1.53
C SER A 137 -6.00 2.15 2.36
N ALA A 138 -7.05 2.71 1.76
CA ALA A 138 -8.03 3.56 2.44
C ALA A 138 -8.76 2.78 3.56
N THR A 139 -9.17 1.55 3.29
CA THR A 139 -9.84 0.69 4.29
C THR A 139 -8.92 0.39 5.48
N ARG A 140 -7.64 0.08 5.21
CA ARG A 140 -6.64 -0.12 6.29
C ARG A 140 -6.48 1.14 7.13
N ALA A 141 -6.30 2.29 6.49
CA ALA A 141 -6.17 3.58 7.18
C ALA A 141 -7.42 3.92 8.02
N ALA A 142 -8.61 3.58 7.52
CA ALA A 142 -9.88 3.80 8.22
C ALA A 142 -10.01 2.90 9.46
N ILE A 143 -9.50 1.66 9.43
CA ILE A 143 -9.48 0.77 10.58
C ILE A 143 -8.53 1.29 11.67
N GLU A 144 -7.42 1.90 11.28
CA GLU A 144 -6.39 2.38 12.22
C GLU A 144 -6.79 3.65 12.98
N GLU A 145 -7.26 4.69 12.29
CA GLU A 145 -7.55 6.00 12.90
C GLU A 145 -9.03 6.42 12.79
N GLY A 146 -9.89 5.56 12.27
CA GLY A 146 -11.30 5.86 12.07
C GLY A 146 -11.58 6.67 10.80
N VAL A 147 -12.81 7.17 10.71
CA VAL A 147 -13.34 7.88 9.53
C VAL A 147 -13.89 9.25 9.92
N VAL A 148 -13.85 10.18 8.97
CA VAL A 148 -14.39 11.54 9.08
C VAL A 148 -15.31 11.85 7.90
N ALA A 149 -16.11 12.91 8.03
CA ALA A 149 -16.93 13.41 6.93
C ALA A 149 -16.04 13.86 5.76
N GLY A 150 -16.25 13.26 4.59
CA GLY A 150 -15.40 13.47 3.42
C GLY A 150 -15.68 14.77 2.68
N GLY A 151 -15.30 14.83 1.40
CA GLY A 151 -15.57 15.99 0.54
C GLY A 151 -14.85 17.27 1.00
N GLY A 152 -13.80 17.15 1.80
CA GLY A 152 -13.12 18.28 2.45
C GLY A 152 -13.89 18.88 3.65
N THR A 153 -15.05 18.33 4.03
CA THR A 153 -15.87 18.83 5.13
C THR A 153 -15.12 18.79 6.46
N ALA A 154 -14.39 17.72 6.75
CA ALA A 154 -13.57 17.62 7.96
C ALA A 154 -12.54 18.76 8.09
N LEU A 155 -11.93 19.20 6.98
CA LEU A 155 -10.97 20.31 6.96
C LEU A 155 -11.67 21.64 7.16
N ILE A 156 -12.86 21.85 6.57
CA ILE A 156 -13.70 23.03 6.83
C ILE A 156 -14.06 23.12 8.31
N ARG A 157 -14.43 22.00 8.96
CA ARG A 157 -14.75 21.98 10.39
C ARG A 157 -13.56 22.36 11.27
N ALA A 158 -12.34 22.00 10.86
CA ALA A 158 -11.12 22.37 11.58
C ALA A 158 -10.79 23.86 11.51
N ARG A 159 -11.36 24.62 10.55
CA ARG A 159 -11.08 26.06 10.37
C ARG A 159 -11.41 26.87 11.61
N ALA A 160 -12.51 26.59 12.31
CA ALA A 160 -12.88 27.33 13.51
C ALA A 160 -11.79 27.26 14.59
N THR A 161 -11.19 26.08 14.79
CA THR A 161 -10.10 25.87 15.74
C THR A 161 -8.83 26.61 15.32
N VAL A 162 -8.49 26.58 14.01
CA VAL A 162 -7.31 27.29 13.50
C VAL A 162 -7.49 28.80 13.59
N LEU A 163 -8.70 29.32 13.35
CA LEU A 163 -9.00 30.74 13.49
C LEU A 163 -8.82 31.20 14.94
N ALA A 164 -9.38 30.45 15.89
CA ALA A 164 -9.20 30.75 17.32
C ALA A 164 -7.72 30.72 17.74
N ALA A 165 -6.94 29.78 17.20
CA ALA A 165 -5.48 29.75 17.42
C ALA A 165 -4.79 30.98 16.81
N ALA A 166 -5.18 31.38 15.60
CA ALA A 166 -4.61 32.55 14.93
C ALA A 166 -4.92 33.87 15.66
N GLU A 167 -6.08 33.98 16.32
CA GLU A 167 -6.45 35.14 17.15
C GLU A 167 -5.67 35.22 18.47
N ALA A 168 -5.14 34.09 18.95
CA ALA A 168 -4.31 34.02 20.15
C ALA A 168 -2.81 34.25 19.87
N LEU A 169 -2.42 34.39 18.59
CA LEU A 169 -1.04 34.63 18.16
C LEU A 169 -0.85 36.08 17.72
N GLU A 170 0.41 36.52 17.63
CA GLU A 170 0.78 37.87 17.21
C GLU A 170 1.75 37.85 16.02
N GLY A 171 1.83 38.97 15.29
CA GLY A 171 2.80 39.16 14.21
C GLY A 171 2.76 38.10 13.10
N ASP A 172 3.93 37.61 12.70
CA ASP A 172 4.10 36.66 11.59
C ASP A 172 3.55 35.27 11.91
N GLU A 173 3.54 34.86 13.18
CA GLU A 173 2.95 33.59 13.61
C GLU A 173 1.44 33.57 13.37
N ALA A 174 0.74 34.67 13.68
CA ALA A 174 -0.68 34.84 13.37
C ALA A 174 -0.95 34.80 11.86
N THR A 175 -0.04 35.37 11.06
CA THR A 175 -0.12 35.33 9.59
C THR A 175 0.03 33.90 9.07
N GLY A 176 0.96 33.13 9.60
CA GLY A 176 1.13 31.70 9.28
C GLY A 176 -0.11 30.87 9.62
N ALA A 177 -0.70 31.08 10.81
CA ALA A 177 -1.93 30.40 11.21
C ALA A 177 -3.12 30.76 10.28
N ARG A 178 -3.25 32.03 9.87
CA ARG A 178 -4.25 32.47 8.88
C ARG A 178 -4.02 31.86 7.50
N ALA A 179 -2.78 31.63 7.10
CA ALA A 179 -2.47 30.94 5.84
C ALA A 179 -2.98 29.49 5.86
N VAL A 180 -2.77 28.76 6.97
CA VAL A 180 -3.33 27.41 7.15
C VAL A 180 -4.86 27.45 7.14
N TRP A 181 -5.48 28.38 7.88
CA TRP A 181 -6.93 28.57 7.89
C TRP A 181 -7.52 28.76 6.48
N ARG A 182 -6.83 29.51 5.62
CA ARG A 182 -7.21 29.72 4.22
C ARG A 182 -6.93 28.48 3.34
N ALA A 183 -5.87 27.72 3.61
CA ALA A 183 -5.57 26.52 2.84
C ALA A 183 -6.59 25.39 3.06
N LEU A 184 -7.19 25.31 4.25
CA LEU A 184 -8.16 24.27 4.61
C LEU A 184 -9.44 24.25 3.75
N GLU A 185 -9.82 25.36 3.11
CA GLU A 185 -10.94 25.37 2.16
C GLU A 185 -10.61 24.84 0.76
N ALA A 186 -9.32 24.80 0.39
CA ALA A 186 -8.92 24.46 -0.96
C ALA A 186 -9.44 23.09 -1.42
N PRO A 187 -9.39 22.00 -0.61
CA PRO A 187 -9.90 20.70 -1.05
C PRO A 187 -11.40 20.71 -1.34
N ALA A 188 -12.22 21.25 -0.43
CA ALA A 188 -13.67 21.33 -0.60
C ALA A 188 -14.04 22.22 -1.81
N ARG A 189 -13.31 23.32 -1.99
CA ARG A 189 -13.47 24.23 -3.13
C ARG A 189 -13.15 23.54 -4.46
N CYS A 190 -12.00 22.88 -4.57
CA CYS A 190 -11.59 22.17 -5.78
C CYS A 190 -12.59 21.05 -6.14
N ILE A 191 -13.09 20.32 -5.14
CA ILE A 191 -14.10 19.28 -5.35
C ILE A 191 -15.39 19.88 -5.93
N ALA A 192 -15.87 20.99 -5.36
CA ALA A 192 -17.07 21.68 -5.85
C ALA A 192 -16.87 22.24 -7.28
N GLU A 193 -15.74 22.89 -7.54
CA GLU A 193 -15.42 23.45 -8.87
C GLU A 193 -15.31 22.35 -9.94
N ASN A 194 -14.68 21.22 -9.62
CA ASN A 194 -14.61 20.05 -10.52
C ASN A 194 -15.98 19.40 -10.77
N ALA A 195 -16.94 19.58 -9.85
CA ALA A 195 -18.33 19.16 -10.01
C ALA A 195 -19.20 20.20 -10.75
N GLY A 196 -18.62 21.32 -11.21
CA GLY A 196 -19.34 22.38 -11.91
C GLY A 196 -20.15 23.30 -10.98
N LEU A 197 -19.84 23.32 -9.69
CA LEU A 197 -20.49 24.16 -8.68
C LEU A 197 -19.59 25.34 -8.29
N GLU A 198 -20.20 26.42 -7.79
CA GLU A 198 -19.47 27.59 -7.29
C GLU A 198 -18.75 27.28 -5.97
N GLY A 199 -17.45 27.01 -6.04
CA GLY A 199 -16.66 26.54 -4.90
C GLY A 199 -16.70 27.47 -3.68
N ALA A 200 -16.67 28.79 -3.87
CA ALA A 200 -16.77 29.75 -2.77
C ALA A 200 -18.16 29.75 -2.09
N VAL A 201 -19.23 29.43 -2.83
CA VAL A 201 -20.57 29.27 -2.26
C VAL A 201 -20.64 27.94 -1.50
N ALA A 202 -20.11 26.87 -2.10
CA ALA A 202 -20.09 25.55 -1.49
C ALA A 202 -19.35 25.52 -0.15
N VAL A 203 -18.17 26.15 -0.08
CA VAL A 203 -17.38 26.27 1.14
C VAL A 203 -18.14 27.05 2.21
N ARG A 204 -18.70 28.22 1.87
CA ARG A 204 -19.45 29.05 2.84
C ARG A 204 -20.68 28.34 3.39
N GLN A 205 -21.42 27.66 2.52
CA GLN A 205 -22.59 26.88 2.95
C GLN A 205 -22.16 25.71 3.84
N THR A 206 -21.11 24.98 3.47
CA THR A 206 -20.54 23.92 4.32
C THR A 206 -20.15 24.48 5.69
N GLU A 207 -19.47 25.62 5.74
CA GLU A 207 -19.03 26.27 6.98
C GLU A 207 -20.20 26.70 7.88
N SER A 208 -21.33 27.13 7.30
CA SER A 208 -22.54 27.48 8.05
C SER A 208 -23.27 26.28 8.68
N GLU A 209 -23.04 25.10 8.14
CA GLU A 209 -23.61 23.84 8.62
C GLU A 209 -22.80 23.23 9.78
N LYS A 210 -23.37 22.23 10.47
CA LYS A 210 -22.76 21.61 11.65
C LYS A 210 -22.55 20.11 11.47
N GLY A 211 -21.59 19.58 12.23
CA GLY A 211 -21.29 18.15 12.26
C GLY A 211 -20.90 17.62 10.89
N ASN A 212 -21.54 16.54 10.46
CA ASN A 212 -21.23 15.80 9.24
C ASN A 212 -21.89 16.37 7.98
N VAL A 213 -22.69 17.43 8.11
CA VAL A 213 -23.38 18.02 6.96
C VAL A 213 -22.36 18.71 6.07
N GLY A 214 -22.36 18.39 4.78
CA GLY A 214 -21.46 18.96 3.78
C GLY A 214 -21.97 18.74 2.37
N LEU A 215 -21.25 19.27 1.38
CA LEU A 215 -21.61 19.08 -0.03
C LEU A 215 -21.28 17.66 -0.49
N ASN A 216 -22.29 16.90 -0.90
CA ASN A 216 -22.09 15.72 -1.71
C ASN A 216 -21.95 16.14 -3.17
N ALA A 217 -20.72 16.23 -3.66
CA ALA A 217 -20.44 16.70 -5.01
C ALA A 217 -20.95 15.76 -6.13
N ALA A 218 -21.30 14.50 -5.81
CA ALA A 218 -21.88 13.58 -6.78
C ALA A 218 -23.37 13.86 -7.04
N THR A 219 -24.10 14.35 -6.03
CA THR A 219 -25.53 14.67 -6.12
C THR A 219 -25.79 16.18 -6.22
N GLY A 220 -24.85 17.00 -5.76
CA GLY A 220 -24.98 18.45 -5.65
C GLY A 220 -25.74 18.91 -4.40
N GLU A 221 -26.09 18.01 -3.49
CA GLU A 221 -26.91 18.29 -2.31
C GLU A 221 -26.06 18.47 -1.04
N PHE A 222 -26.58 19.23 -0.09
CA PHE A 222 -26.01 19.37 1.24
C PHE A 222 -26.70 18.40 2.19
N GLU A 223 -25.97 17.39 2.65
CA GLU A 223 -26.52 16.31 3.45
C GLU A 223 -25.49 15.78 4.45
N ASP A 224 -25.93 14.90 5.36
CA ASP A 224 -25.04 14.20 6.29
C ASP A 224 -24.17 13.21 5.52
N LEU A 225 -22.92 13.61 5.26
CA LEU A 225 -22.00 12.85 4.40
C LEU A 225 -21.66 11.47 4.94
N VAL A 226 -21.67 11.30 6.27
CA VAL A 226 -21.43 9.99 6.88
C VAL A 226 -22.60 9.06 6.60
N LYS A 227 -23.83 9.55 6.66
CA LYS A 227 -25.02 8.77 6.29
C LYS A 227 -25.10 8.50 4.78
N ALA A 228 -24.65 9.45 3.97
CA ALA A 228 -24.58 9.30 2.51
C ALA A 228 -23.44 8.37 2.05
N GLY A 229 -22.54 7.97 2.95
CA GLY A 229 -21.39 7.10 2.65
C GLY A 229 -20.19 7.84 2.03
N VAL A 230 -20.20 9.17 2.04
CA VAL A 230 -19.08 10.03 1.62
C VAL A 230 -18.16 10.26 2.82
N ILE A 231 -17.30 9.27 3.06
CA ILE A 231 -16.38 9.23 4.21
C ILE A 231 -14.93 9.15 3.75
N ASP A 232 -14.04 9.81 4.50
CA ASP A 232 -12.60 9.76 4.30
C ASP A 232 -11.92 9.11 5.52
N PRO A 233 -10.85 8.32 5.36
CA PRO A 233 -10.05 7.85 6.47
C PRO A 233 -9.38 9.02 7.20
N ALA A 234 -9.54 9.11 8.52
CA ALA A 234 -9.02 10.22 9.32
C ALA A 234 -7.50 10.38 9.17
N LYS A 235 -6.79 9.24 9.13
CA LYS A 235 -5.34 9.16 8.88
C LYS A 235 -4.92 9.88 7.60
N VAL A 236 -5.69 9.71 6.52
CA VAL A 236 -5.36 10.30 5.21
C VAL A 236 -5.54 11.80 5.25
N THR A 237 -6.66 12.30 5.80
CA THR A 237 -6.91 13.75 5.94
C THR A 237 -5.82 14.41 6.80
N ARG A 238 -5.44 13.80 7.92
CA ARG A 238 -4.38 14.30 8.82
C ARG A 238 -3.01 14.28 8.14
N ALA A 239 -2.61 13.16 7.55
CA ALA A 239 -1.32 13.00 6.91
C ALA A 239 -1.16 13.94 5.71
N ALA A 240 -2.21 14.11 4.89
CA ALA A 240 -2.20 15.05 3.77
C ALA A 240 -1.93 16.48 4.23
N LEU A 241 -2.62 16.96 5.29
CA LEU A 241 -2.41 18.28 5.84
C LEU A 241 -0.99 18.46 6.41
N GLN A 242 -0.51 17.49 7.19
CA GLN A 242 0.83 17.54 7.81
C GLN A 242 1.94 17.55 6.76
N ASN A 243 1.84 16.72 5.73
CA ASN A 243 2.83 16.66 4.65
C ASN A 243 2.81 17.95 3.82
N ALA A 244 1.63 18.47 3.50
CA ALA A 244 1.50 19.74 2.78
C ALA A 244 2.10 20.91 3.58
N ALA A 245 1.81 21.00 4.88
CA ALA A 245 2.37 22.02 5.75
C ALA A 245 3.89 21.88 5.91
N SER A 246 4.41 20.65 5.99
CA SER A 246 5.86 20.38 6.08
C SER A 246 6.61 20.91 4.86
N ILE A 247 6.15 20.58 3.66
CA ILE A 247 6.78 21.04 2.41
C ILE A 247 6.60 22.55 2.22
N ALA A 248 5.43 23.10 2.52
CA ALA A 248 5.19 24.54 2.45
C ALA A 248 6.10 25.31 3.41
N GLY A 249 6.28 24.83 4.64
CA GLY A 249 7.19 25.43 5.61
C GLY A 249 8.63 25.48 5.10
N LEU A 250 9.11 24.38 4.52
CA LEU A 250 10.45 24.32 3.91
C LEU A 250 10.60 25.35 2.77
N LEU A 251 9.63 25.39 1.86
CA LEU A 251 9.64 26.30 0.71
C LEU A 251 9.59 27.78 1.13
N LEU A 252 8.77 28.14 2.11
CA LEU A 252 8.65 29.52 2.59
C LEU A 252 9.95 30.04 3.23
N THR A 253 10.80 29.14 3.74
CA THR A 253 12.12 29.49 4.31
C THR A 253 13.26 29.39 3.30
N THR A 254 12.98 29.08 2.03
CA THR A 254 14.00 28.91 1.00
C THR A 254 14.40 30.27 0.40
N GLU A 255 15.56 30.78 0.79
CA GLU A 255 16.12 32.05 0.27
C GLU A 255 16.91 31.89 -1.04
N CYS A 256 17.47 30.70 -1.29
CA CYS A 256 18.33 30.44 -2.45
C CYS A 256 18.15 29.00 -2.93
N LEU A 257 18.22 28.81 -4.26
CA LEU A 257 18.14 27.51 -4.91
C LEU A 257 19.32 27.38 -5.89
N VAL A 258 20.07 26.29 -5.76
CA VAL A 258 21.14 25.93 -6.70
C VAL A 258 20.60 24.83 -7.61
N ALA A 259 20.52 25.12 -8.91
CA ALA A 259 20.06 24.18 -9.92
C ALA A 259 21.12 24.01 -11.02
N ASP A 260 21.10 22.85 -11.67
CA ASP A 260 21.90 22.64 -12.87
C ASP A 260 21.46 23.61 -13.97
N LYS A 261 22.43 24.15 -14.70
CA LYS A 261 22.14 24.99 -15.86
C LYS A 261 21.38 24.15 -16.89
N PRO A 262 20.23 24.61 -17.41
CA PRO A 262 19.54 23.90 -18.48
C PRO A 262 20.51 23.63 -19.64
N GLU A 263 20.56 22.39 -20.10
CA GLU A 263 21.29 22.06 -21.32
C GLU A 263 20.71 22.89 -22.46
N GLU A 264 21.56 23.51 -23.27
CA GLU A 264 21.09 24.15 -24.49
C GLU A 264 20.45 23.06 -25.35
N ALA A 265 19.17 23.25 -25.69
CA ALA A 265 18.49 22.36 -26.62
C ALA A 265 19.34 22.31 -27.88
N GLY A 266 20.05 21.19 -28.06
CA GLY A 266 20.87 20.99 -29.23
C GLY A 266 20.01 21.28 -30.45
N ALA A 267 20.53 22.10 -31.36
CA ALA A 267 20.03 22.20 -32.72
C ALA A 267 20.27 20.86 -33.43
N GLY A 268 19.63 19.79 -32.96
CA GLY A 268 19.49 18.52 -33.61
C GLY A 268 18.40 18.65 -34.66
N GLY A 269 18.67 19.47 -35.68
CA GLY A 269 18.04 19.33 -36.98
C GLY A 269 18.43 17.97 -37.53
N GLY A 270 17.74 16.93 -37.08
CA GLY A 270 17.73 15.64 -37.74
C GLY A 270 17.11 15.83 -39.11
N MET A 271 17.92 16.21 -40.09
CA MET A 271 17.63 15.87 -41.47
C MET A 271 17.42 14.35 -41.53
N PRO A 272 16.32 13.85 -42.10
CA PRO A 272 16.23 12.44 -42.43
C PRO A 272 17.26 12.18 -43.53
N ASP A 273 18.26 11.37 -43.22
CA ASP A 273 19.26 10.90 -44.18
C ASP A 273 18.56 9.95 -45.17
N MET A 274 17.99 10.56 -46.21
CA MET A 274 17.46 9.91 -47.41
C MET A 274 18.60 9.81 -48.42
N GLY A 275 19.24 8.65 -48.48
CA GLY A 275 20.18 8.26 -49.53
C GLY A 275 21.30 7.42 -48.93
N GLY A 276 21.39 6.11 -49.11
CA GLY A 276 21.15 5.38 -50.34
C GLY A 276 22.31 4.38 -50.49
N MET A 277 21.98 3.10 -50.48
CA MET A 277 22.60 2.05 -51.29
C MET A 277 24.13 1.77 -51.18
N GLY A 278 24.44 0.52 -50.79
CA GLY A 278 25.67 -0.19 -51.14
C GLY A 278 26.74 -0.14 -50.05
N GLY A 279 27.36 -1.23 -49.62
CA GLY A 279 27.37 -2.61 -50.06
C GLY A 279 28.49 -3.34 -49.30
N MET A 280 28.22 -4.58 -48.93
CA MET A 280 29.15 -5.73 -49.00
C MET A 280 30.59 -5.61 -48.45
N GLY A 281 30.90 -6.52 -47.51
CA GLY A 281 32.25 -7.01 -47.19
C GLY A 281 32.72 -6.53 -45.82
N GLY A 282 33.20 -7.36 -44.89
CA GLY A 282 33.63 -8.74 -44.91
C GLY A 282 34.71 -8.89 -43.83
N MET A 283 34.65 -9.98 -43.05
CA MET A 283 35.72 -10.61 -42.27
C MET A 283 36.95 -9.78 -41.86
N MET A 284 37.14 -9.60 -40.55
CA MET A 284 38.13 -10.32 -39.72
C MET A 284 37.85 -10.05 -38.23
#